data_AF-A0A803QNB7-F1
#
_entry.id   AF-A0A803QNB7-F1
#
_cell.length_a   1.000
_cell.length_b   1.000
_cell.length_c   1.000
_cell.angle_alpha   90.00
_cell.angle_beta   90.00
_cell.angle_gamma   90.00
#
_symmetry.space_group_name_H-M   'P 1'
#
loop_
_entity.id
_entity.type
_entity.pdbx_description
1 polymer ?
#
loop_
_entity_poly.entity_id
_entity_poly.type
_entity_poly.pdbx_seq_one_letter_code
_entity_poly.pdbx_strand_id
1 'polypeptide(L)'
;MLGKKFKDIFGHVGGPVLSGYVGNKKPNNHGVPYSLTEDFASVYRMHALLPDNLYLRDINATPGPNKSPPLIKEIPMEKLIGREGEKTLTQIGFTRQLVSMGHQACGSLELWNYPLWFRNVIPQDINGRDRADNVDLPSLEIYRDRERSVPRYNNFRRGLMLIPISKWKDLTHDEEAIKTLQEVYGDDVEELDLQVGLLAEKKIKGFAISETAFVIFLLMASRRLEADRFFTSDYNNETYTKKGLEWVNKTESLKDVLDRHYPEMTAKWMNCSSAFSVWDSQPTPHNPIPLYLRFPA
;
A
#
# COMPACT_ATOMS: atom_id res chain seq x y z
N MET A 1 16.70 -5.18 14.93
CA MET A 1 16.74 -4.63 16.30
C MET A 1 17.90 -3.66 16.54
N LEU A 2 19.12 -3.95 16.09
CA LEU A 2 20.30 -3.10 16.40
C LEU A 2 20.30 -1.74 15.67
N GLY A 3 19.49 -1.60 14.62
CA GLY A 3 19.25 -0.35 13.92
C GLY A 3 20.29 -0.01 12.85
N LYS A 4 19.97 1.00 12.03
CA LYS A 4 20.77 1.42 10.87
C LYS A 4 22.19 1.83 11.26
N LYS A 5 22.36 2.74 12.23
CA LYS A 5 23.68 3.25 12.65
C LYS A 5 24.63 2.13 13.06
N PHE A 6 24.15 1.11 13.77
CA PHE A 6 24.97 -0.05 14.11
C PHE A 6 25.36 -0.83 12.86
N LYS A 7 24.38 -1.14 12.00
CA LYS A 7 24.60 -1.94 10.79
C LYS A 7 25.54 -1.26 9.78
N ASP A 8 25.47 0.06 9.65
CA ASP A 8 26.34 0.82 8.74
C ASP A 8 27.80 0.83 9.21
N ILE A 9 28.05 0.75 10.52
CA ILE A 9 29.40 0.77 11.11
C ILE A 9 30.00 -0.64 11.22
N PHE A 10 29.21 -1.60 11.72
CA PHE A 10 29.68 -2.93 12.09
C PHE A 10 29.25 -4.04 11.12
N GLY A 11 28.44 -3.69 10.11
CA GLY A 11 27.90 -4.65 9.16
C GLY A 11 26.76 -5.50 9.73
N HIS A 12 26.46 -6.60 9.04
CA HIS A 12 25.43 -7.55 9.45
C HIS A 12 25.96 -8.48 10.54
N VAL A 13 25.31 -8.48 11.71
CA VAL A 13 25.68 -9.28 12.88
C VAL A 13 24.51 -10.17 13.32
N GLY A 14 24.81 -11.45 13.58
CA GLY A 14 23.83 -12.43 14.04
C GLY A 14 22.85 -12.83 12.95
N GLY A 15 21.56 -12.83 13.28
CA GLY A 15 20.48 -13.23 12.37
C GLY A 15 19.51 -12.09 12.03
N PRO A 16 18.41 -12.42 11.31
CA PRO A 16 17.42 -11.44 10.85
C PRO A 16 16.82 -10.57 11.96
N VAL A 17 16.65 -11.12 13.17
CA VAL A 17 16.09 -10.37 14.32
C VAL A 17 17.00 -9.19 14.70
N LEU A 18 18.31 -9.41 14.73
CA LEU A 18 19.26 -8.37 15.16
C LEU A 18 19.52 -7.37 14.04
N SER A 19 19.86 -7.84 12.84
CA SER A 19 20.39 -7.00 11.75
C SER A 19 19.46 -6.85 10.53
N GLY A 20 18.28 -7.47 10.57
CA GLY A 20 17.32 -7.49 9.47
C GLY A 20 17.62 -8.57 8.41
N TYR A 21 16.65 -8.79 7.51
CA TYR A 21 16.77 -9.77 6.43
C TYR A 21 17.82 -9.40 5.38
N VAL A 22 17.95 -8.10 5.06
CA VAL A 22 18.86 -7.61 4.02
C VAL A 22 20.33 -7.80 4.43
N GLY A 23 21.14 -8.40 3.58
CA GLY A 23 22.55 -8.72 3.83
C GLY A 23 22.80 -10.01 4.62
N ASN A 24 21.78 -10.87 4.79
CA ASN A 24 21.99 -12.22 5.30
C ASN A 24 22.95 -13.00 4.39
N LYS A 25 23.77 -13.89 4.97
CA LYS A 25 24.78 -14.66 4.23
C LYS A 25 24.22 -15.58 3.14
N LYS A 26 22.97 -16.00 3.28
CA LYS A 26 22.27 -16.88 2.33
C LYS A 26 20.79 -16.49 2.25
N PRO A 27 20.16 -16.68 1.09
CA PRO A 27 18.71 -16.62 1.02
C PRO A 27 18.10 -17.74 1.85
N ASN A 28 16.93 -17.48 2.42
CA ASN A 28 16.15 -18.44 3.18
C ASN A 28 14.73 -18.49 2.61
N ASN A 29 14.31 -19.67 2.16
CA ASN A 29 12.98 -19.89 1.61
C ASN A 29 12.10 -20.77 2.54
N HIS A 30 12.61 -21.12 3.72
CA HIS A 30 11.95 -21.98 4.70
C HIS A 30 11.52 -23.36 4.15
N GLY A 31 12.31 -23.92 3.23
CA GLY A 31 12.06 -25.25 2.65
C GLY A 31 11.02 -25.26 1.53
N VAL A 32 10.40 -24.12 1.21
CA VAL A 32 9.41 -23.97 0.12
C VAL A 32 9.97 -23.03 -0.94
N PRO A 33 9.91 -23.33 -2.25
CA PRO A 33 10.34 -22.41 -3.30
C PRO A 33 9.68 -21.03 -3.20
N TYR A 34 10.40 -19.99 -3.60
CA TYR A 34 9.84 -18.64 -3.58
C TYR A 34 8.75 -18.49 -4.64
N SER A 35 7.60 -17.97 -4.22
CA SER A 35 6.56 -17.43 -5.07
C SER A 35 5.80 -16.36 -4.28
N LEU A 36 5.09 -15.48 -5.00
CA LEU A 36 3.92 -14.83 -4.42
C LEU A 36 2.75 -15.82 -4.48
N THR A 37 1.76 -15.66 -3.59
CA THR A 37 0.65 -16.61 -3.44
C THR A 37 -0.67 -15.99 -3.92
N GLU A 38 -1.69 -16.83 -4.13
CA GLU A 38 -3.04 -16.35 -4.44
C GLU A 38 -3.61 -15.52 -3.29
N ASP A 39 -3.36 -15.93 -2.04
CA ASP A 39 -3.72 -15.19 -0.83
C ASP A 39 -3.10 -13.79 -0.83
N PHE A 40 -1.85 -13.69 -1.27
CA PHE A 40 -1.14 -12.41 -1.38
C PHE A 40 -1.78 -11.49 -2.42
N ALA A 41 -2.25 -12.05 -3.55
CA ALA A 41 -2.97 -11.28 -4.55
C ALA A 41 -4.31 -10.75 -4.00
N SER A 42 -5.07 -11.56 -3.27
CA SER A 42 -6.37 -11.17 -2.70
C SER A 42 -6.24 -10.06 -1.65
N VAL A 43 -5.28 -10.15 -0.72
CA VAL A 43 -5.10 -9.10 0.31
C VAL A 43 -4.53 -7.78 -0.24
N TYR A 44 -4.01 -7.78 -1.47
CA TYR A 44 -3.53 -6.57 -2.18
C TYR A 44 -4.58 -5.93 -3.09
N ARG A 45 -5.82 -6.43 -3.10
CA ARG A 45 -6.95 -5.79 -3.78
C ARG A 45 -7.34 -4.51 -3.04
N MET A 46 -6.70 -3.40 -3.38
CA MET A 46 -6.84 -2.13 -2.65
C MET A 46 -7.41 -1.01 -3.51
N HIS A 47 -8.31 -1.34 -4.45
CA HIS A 47 -8.89 -0.39 -5.40
C HIS A 47 -9.66 0.76 -4.73
N ALA A 48 -10.18 0.54 -3.51
CA ALA A 48 -10.82 1.57 -2.67
C ALA A 48 -9.87 2.70 -2.21
N LEU A 49 -8.56 2.59 -2.43
CA LEU A 49 -7.61 3.68 -2.20
C LEU A 49 -7.73 4.80 -3.25
N LEU A 50 -8.28 4.54 -4.42
CA LEU A 50 -8.36 5.54 -5.48
C LEU A 50 -9.57 6.46 -5.26
N PRO A 51 -9.42 7.79 -5.40
CA PRO A 51 -10.53 8.73 -5.28
C PRO A 51 -11.41 8.73 -6.54
N ASP A 52 -12.50 9.49 -6.53
CA ASP A 52 -13.29 9.75 -7.74
C ASP A 52 -12.61 10.78 -8.67
N ASN A 53 -11.95 11.77 -8.08
CA ASN A 53 -11.28 12.85 -8.80
C ASN A 53 -9.86 13.09 -8.26
N LEU A 54 -8.95 13.53 -9.12
CA LEU A 54 -7.71 14.19 -8.72
C LEU A 54 -7.93 15.70 -8.59
N TYR A 55 -7.49 16.27 -7.48
CA TYR A 55 -7.52 17.69 -7.20
C TYR A 55 -6.27 18.37 -7.75
N LEU A 56 -6.35 18.86 -9.00
CA LEU A 56 -5.22 19.47 -9.67
C LEU A 56 -4.87 20.82 -9.02
N ARG A 57 -3.63 20.94 -8.54
CA ARG A 57 -3.14 22.10 -7.79
C ARG A 57 -2.40 23.11 -8.67
N ASP A 58 -2.41 24.38 -8.26
CA ASP A 58 -1.60 25.41 -8.91
C ASP A 58 -0.19 25.51 -8.34
N ILE A 59 0.78 24.97 -9.09
CA ILE A 59 2.21 25.05 -8.74
C ILE A 59 2.89 26.35 -9.20
N ASN A 60 2.16 27.25 -9.88
CA ASN A 60 2.67 28.56 -10.26
C ASN A 60 2.35 29.64 -9.22
N ALA A 61 1.34 29.40 -8.38
CA ALA A 61 1.00 30.27 -7.27
C ALA A 61 2.07 30.24 -6.16
N THR A 62 2.02 31.24 -5.28
CA THR A 62 2.78 31.22 -4.02
C THR A 62 2.18 30.15 -3.08
N PRO A 63 3.00 29.28 -2.46
CA PRO A 63 2.49 28.32 -1.49
C PRO A 63 1.75 29.02 -0.34
N GLY A 64 0.57 28.51 0.01
CA GLY A 64 -0.19 28.93 1.17
C GLY A 64 0.38 28.37 2.48
N PRO A 65 -0.39 28.48 3.59
CA PRO A 65 -0.02 27.88 4.88
C PRO A 65 0.33 26.40 4.73
N ASN A 66 1.37 25.96 5.46
CA ASN A 66 1.91 24.60 5.38
C ASN A 66 2.25 24.15 3.95
N LYS A 67 2.66 25.09 3.09
CA LYS A 67 3.05 24.84 1.69
C LYS A 67 1.91 24.37 0.77
N SER A 68 0.66 24.58 1.16
CA SER A 68 -0.51 24.17 0.37
C SER A 68 -0.65 24.99 -0.93
N PRO A 69 -0.67 24.37 -2.12
CA PRO A 69 -1.04 25.03 -3.36
C PRO A 69 -2.58 25.14 -3.50
N PRO A 70 -3.11 26.22 -4.12
CA PRO A 70 -4.55 26.36 -4.34
C PRO A 70 -5.05 25.34 -5.37
N LEU A 71 -6.35 24.99 -5.29
CA LEU A 71 -7.01 24.13 -6.26
C LEU A 71 -7.25 24.88 -7.58
N ILE A 72 -6.94 24.25 -8.72
CA ILE A 72 -7.32 24.75 -10.05
C ILE A 72 -8.65 24.14 -10.46
N LYS A 73 -8.70 22.82 -10.48
CA LYS A 73 -9.85 22.04 -10.96
C LYS A 73 -9.76 20.60 -10.47
N GLU A 74 -10.88 19.91 -10.55
CA GLU A 74 -10.98 18.48 -10.33
C GLU A 74 -10.91 17.77 -11.68
N ILE A 75 -10.21 16.64 -11.73
CA ILE A 75 -10.10 15.79 -12.92
C ILE A 75 -10.64 14.41 -12.55
N PRO A 76 -11.73 13.95 -13.20
CA PRO A 76 -12.24 12.60 -12.97
C PRO A 76 -11.18 11.54 -13.23
N MET A 77 -11.10 10.52 -12.37
CA MET A 77 -10.09 9.47 -12.48
C MET A 77 -10.16 8.71 -13.81
N GLU A 78 -11.33 8.62 -14.43
CA GLU A 78 -11.54 8.04 -15.75
C GLU A 78 -10.70 8.73 -16.83
N LYS A 79 -10.39 10.02 -16.63
CA LYS A 79 -9.53 10.82 -17.52
C LYS A 79 -8.04 10.66 -17.22
N LEU A 80 -7.70 9.93 -16.17
CA LEU A 80 -6.34 9.74 -15.66
C LEU A 80 -5.86 8.28 -15.76
N ILE A 81 -6.68 7.38 -16.29
CA ILE A 81 -6.33 5.97 -16.48
C ILE A 81 -6.12 5.61 -17.97
N GLY A 82 -5.32 4.58 -18.22
CA GLY A 82 -5.09 4.03 -19.55
C GLY A 82 -4.55 5.06 -20.54
N ARG A 83 -4.90 4.89 -21.83
CA ARG A 83 -4.38 5.71 -22.93
C ARG A 83 -4.85 7.15 -22.91
N GLU A 84 -6.04 7.41 -22.35
CA GLU A 84 -6.52 8.77 -22.14
C GLU A 84 -5.71 9.44 -21.02
N GLY A 85 -5.44 8.72 -19.92
CA GLY A 85 -4.59 9.15 -18.83
C GLY A 85 -3.20 9.62 -19.27
N GLU A 86 -2.54 8.90 -20.18
CA GLU A 86 -1.23 9.31 -20.72
C GLU A 86 -1.28 10.66 -21.47
N LYS A 87 -2.36 10.92 -22.21
CA LYS A 87 -2.57 12.21 -22.88
C LYS A 87 -2.82 13.32 -21.86
N THR A 88 -3.63 13.03 -20.85
CA THR A 88 -3.92 13.97 -19.75
C THR A 88 -2.66 14.29 -18.95
N LEU A 89 -1.84 13.29 -18.62
CA LEU A 89 -0.57 13.45 -17.93
C LEU A 89 0.40 14.33 -18.73
N THR A 90 0.44 14.17 -20.06
CA THR A 90 1.25 15.03 -20.94
C THR A 90 0.84 16.50 -20.85
N GLN A 91 -0.45 16.78 -20.71
CA GLN A 91 -0.96 18.15 -20.55
C GLN A 91 -0.71 18.73 -19.15
N ILE A 92 -0.80 17.89 -18.11
CA ILE A 92 -0.58 18.29 -16.71
C ILE A 92 0.92 18.50 -16.41
N GLY A 93 1.75 17.59 -16.89
CA GLY A 93 3.18 17.50 -16.58
C GLY A 93 3.47 16.81 -15.24
N PHE A 94 4.63 16.14 -15.15
CA PHE A 94 5.04 15.34 -13.97
C PHE A 94 4.96 16.11 -12.64
N THR A 95 5.55 17.31 -12.57
CA THR A 95 5.64 18.09 -11.33
C THR A 95 4.27 18.45 -10.78
N ARG A 96 3.37 18.95 -11.64
CA ARG A 96 2.03 19.35 -11.22
C ARG A 96 1.21 18.14 -10.78
N GLN A 97 1.31 17.03 -11.51
CA GLN A 97 0.66 15.77 -11.15
C GLN A 97 1.11 15.30 -9.77
N LEU A 98 2.42 15.17 -9.55
CA LEU A 98 2.97 14.63 -8.31
C LEU A 98 2.71 15.54 -7.10
N VAL A 99 2.83 16.86 -7.26
CA VAL A 99 2.47 17.81 -6.19
C VAL A 99 0.97 17.72 -5.87
N SER A 100 0.11 17.53 -6.87
CA SER A 100 -1.33 17.38 -6.66
C SER A 100 -1.65 16.08 -5.90
N MET A 101 -1.04 14.97 -6.29
CA MET A 101 -1.14 13.69 -5.58
C MET A 101 -0.63 13.79 -4.14
N GLY A 102 0.49 14.48 -3.92
CA GLY A 102 1.03 14.72 -2.58
C GLY A 102 0.06 15.49 -1.68
N HIS A 103 -0.77 16.38 -2.23
CA HIS A 103 -1.74 17.19 -1.48
C HIS A 103 -3.16 16.61 -1.47
N GLN A 104 -3.31 15.32 -1.72
CA GLN A 104 -4.59 14.65 -1.70
C GLN A 104 -4.48 13.33 -0.95
N ALA A 105 -5.39 13.12 0.02
CA ALA A 105 -5.53 11.84 0.67
C ALA A 105 -6.07 10.79 -0.31
N CYS A 106 -5.57 9.55 -0.19
CA CYS A 106 -6.22 8.40 -0.82
C CYS A 106 -7.55 8.07 -0.11
N GLY A 107 -8.37 7.23 -0.74
CA GLY A 107 -9.51 6.60 -0.08
C GLY A 107 -9.09 5.67 1.05
N SER A 108 -10.04 5.31 1.92
CA SER A 108 -9.86 4.31 2.97
C SER A 108 -10.28 2.91 2.50
N LEU A 109 -9.67 1.86 3.07
CA LEU A 109 -10.05 0.48 2.80
C LEU A 109 -11.21 0.05 3.70
N GLU A 110 -12.39 0.59 3.40
CA GLU A 110 -13.64 0.36 4.14
C GLU A 110 -14.76 -0.07 3.17
N LEU A 111 -15.86 -0.60 3.73
CA LEU A 111 -17.08 -0.84 2.95
C LEU A 111 -17.61 0.46 2.33
N TRP A 112 -18.36 0.33 1.24
CA TRP A 112 -18.93 1.45 0.47
C TRP A 112 -17.94 2.54 0.01
N ASN A 113 -16.66 2.21 -0.09
CA ASN A 113 -15.64 3.13 -0.60
C ASN A 113 -14.97 2.63 -1.90
N TYR A 114 -15.60 1.71 -2.61
CA TYR A 114 -15.12 1.26 -3.92
C TYR A 114 -15.56 2.28 -5.00
N PRO A 115 -14.64 2.87 -5.78
CA PRO A 115 -15.00 3.91 -6.74
C PRO A 115 -15.97 3.43 -7.81
N LEU A 116 -17.04 4.18 -8.04
CA LEU A 116 -18.10 3.77 -8.97
C LEU A 116 -17.60 3.66 -10.42
N TRP A 117 -16.59 4.45 -10.78
CA TRP A 117 -16.00 4.42 -12.12
C TRP A 117 -15.33 3.09 -12.46
N PHE A 118 -14.96 2.28 -11.46
CA PHE A 118 -14.47 0.92 -11.70
C PHE A 118 -15.56 -0.10 -12.05
N ARG A 119 -16.84 0.24 -11.86
CA ARG A 119 -17.95 -0.66 -12.22
C ARG A 119 -18.20 -0.75 -13.72
N ASN A 120 -17.51 0.08 -14.52
CA ASN A 120 -17.57 0.06 -15.97
C ASN A 120 -16.23 0.49 -16.58
N VAL A 121 -15.15 -0.22 -16.23
CA VAL A 121 -13.79 0.10 -16.70
C VAL A 121 -13.44 -0.69 -17.96
N ILE A 122 -12.65 -0.09 -18.84
CA ILE A 122 -12.06 -0.74 -20.01
C ILE A 122 -10.79 -1.48 -19.56
N PRO A 123 -10.76 -2.82 -19.50
CA PRO A 123 -9.56 -3.56 -19.15
C PRO A 123 -8.59 -3.61 -20.33
N GLN A 124 -7.33 -3.94 -20.04
CA GLN A 124 -6.28 -4.07 -21.05
C GLN A 124 -5.79 -5.51 -21.21
N ASP A 125 -5.31 -5.85 -22.41
CA ASP A 125 -4.52 -7.06 -22.64
C ASP A 125 -3.11 -6.95 -22.04
N ILE A 126 -2.32 -8.01 -22.15
CA ILE A 126 -0.94 -8.06 -21.63
C ILE A 126 0.00 -7.01 -22.26
N ASN A 127 -0.40 -6.38 -23.37
CA ASN A 127 0.37 -5.37 -24.09
C ASN A 127 -0.16 -3.94 -23.86
N GLY A 128 -1.12 -3.75 -22.93
CA GLY A 128 -1.73 -2.44 -22.70
C GLY A 128 -2.68 -2.00 -23.83
N ARG A 129 -3.25 -2.94 -24.59
CA ARG A 129 -4.30 -2.66 -25.59
C ARG A 129 -5.67 -2.82 -24.94
N ASP A 130 -6.51 -1.84 -25.17
CA ASP A 130 -7.88 -1.82 -24.65
C ASP A 130 -8.67 -3.00 -25.21
N ARG A 131 -9.42 -3.69 -24.35
CA ARG A 131 -10.35 -4.75 -24.74
C ARG A 131 -11.73 -4.14 -25.01
N ALA A 132 -12.52 -4.81 -25.85
CA ALA A 132 -13.86 -4.36 -26.20
C ALA A 132 -14.87 -4.54 -25.05
N ASP A 133 -14.69 -5.57 -24.23
CA ASP A 133 -15.60 -5.91 -23.14
C ASP A 133 -15.19 -5.21 -21.84
N ASN A 134 -16.01 -4.23 -21.43
CA ASN A 134 -15.84 -3.57 -20.14
C ASN A 134 -16.14 -4.52 -18.98
N VAL A 135 -15.60 -4.20 -17.81
CA VAL A 135 -15.79 -4.99 -16.60
C VAL A 135 -16.31 -4.14 -15.45
N ASP A 136 -17.20 -4.74 -14.66
CA ASP A 136 -17.46 -4.32 -13.29
C ASP A 136 -16.37 -4.94 -12.41
N LEU A 137 -15.33 -4.14 -12.10
CA LEU A 137 -14.17 -4.62 -11.36
C LEU A 137 -14.51 -5.12 -9.95
N PRO A 138 -15.31 -4.43 -9.10
CA PRO A 138 -15.61 -4.95 -7.77
C PRO A 138 -16.33 -6.31 -7.83
N SER A 139 -17.25 -6.50 -8.78
CA SER A 139 -17.91 -7.79 -8.99
C SER A 139 -16.93 -8.87 -9.48
N LEU A 140 -16.02 -8.49 -10.40
CA LEU A 140 -15.00 -9.38 -10.92
C LEU A 140 -14.01 -9.82 -9.83
N GLU A 141 -13.63 -8.94 -8.89
CA GLU A 141 -12.71 -9.28 -7.81
C GLU A 141 -13.27 -10.36 -6.88
N ILE A 142 -14.55 -10.24 -6.49
CA ILE A 142 -15.26 -11.27 -5.72
C ILE A 142 -15.27 -12.59 -6.49
N TYR A 143 -15.57 -12.55 -7.79
CA TYR A 143 -15.52 -13.73 -8.64
C TYR A 143 -14.12 -14.36 -8.69
N ARG A 144 -13.05 -13.58 -8.84
CA ARG A 144 -11.68 -14.09 -8.98
C ARG A 144 -11.19 -14.79 -7.73
N ASP A 145 -11.51 -14.29 -6.54
CA ASP A 145 -11.08 -14.96 -5.30
C ASP A 145 -11.78 -16.32 -5.16
N ARG A 146 -13.08 -16.39 -5.48
CA ARG A 146 -13.84 -17.65 -5.52
C ARG A 146 -13.30 -18.62 -6.59
N GLU A 147 -13.09 -18.13 -7.81
CA GLU A 147 -12.58 -18.91 -8.96
C GLU A 147 -11.22 -19.53 -8.63
N ARG A 148 -10.34 -18.78 -7.97
CA ARG A 148 -8.98 -19.22 -7.62
C ARG A 148 -8.93 -20.02 -6.33
N SER A 149 -10.08 -20.40 -5.79
CA SER A 149 -10.21 -21.20 -4.57
C SER A 149 -9.50 -20.57 -3.37
N VAL A 150 -9.41 -19.23 -3.33
CA VAL A 150 -8.94 -18.53 -2.14
C VAL A 150 -10.03 -18.69 -1.06
N PRO A 151 -9.67 -19.11 0.16
CA PRO A 151 -10.65 -19.25 1.24
C PRO A 151 -11.42 -17.97 1.47
N ARG A 152 -12.74 -18.10 1.68
CA ARG A 152 -13.59 -17.01 2.18
C ARG A 152 -13.14 -16.56 3.57
N TYR A 153 -13.59 -15.40 4.03
CA TYR A 153 -13.00 -14.66 5.14
C TYR A 153 -12.75 -15.50 6.39
N ASN A 154 -13.75 -16.26 6.86
CA ASN A 154 -13.62 -17.00 8.12
C ASN A 154 -12.65 -18.18 8.01
N ASN A 155 -12.69 -18.93 6.90
CA ASN A 155 -11.73 -20.01 6.62
C ASN A 155 -10.32 -19.47 6.35
N PHE A 156 -10.20 -18.29 5.76
CA PHE A 156 -8.93 -17.59 5.60
C PHE A 156 -8.29 -17.27 6.95
N ARG A 157 -9.08 -16.72 7.89
CA ARG A 157 -8.63 -16.48 9.28
C ARG A 157 -8.18 -17.77 9.96
N ARG A 158 -8.93 -18.86 9.84
CA ARG A 158 -8.52 -20.17 10.38
C ARG A 158 -7.19 -20.66 9.79
N GLY A 159 -7.00 -20.50 8.48
CA GLY A 159 -5.74 -20.84 7.79
C GLY A 159 -4.54 -20.04 8.31
N LEU A 160 -4.78 -18.83 8.80
CA LEU A 160 -3.78 -17.96 9.44
C LEU A 160 -3.68 -18.13 10.96
N MET A 161 -4.38 -19.11 11.53
CA MET A 161 -4.47 -19.32 12.98
C MET A 161 -5.03 -18.11 13.75
N LEU A 162 -5.85 -17.30 13.08
CA LEU A 162 -6.63 -16.22 13.70
C LEU A 162 -7.97 -16.77 14.20
N ILE A 163 -8.48 -16.21 15.30
CA ILE A 163 -9.78 -16.60 15.85
C ILE A 163 -10.87 -16.23 14.82
N PRO A 164 -11.70 -17.18 14.36
CA PRO A 164 -12.80 -16.90 13.43
C PRO A 164 -13.87 -16.05 14.11
N ILE A 165 -14.62 -15.28 13.31
CA ILE A 165 -15.81 -14.59 13.79
C ILE A 165 -16.96 -15.59 13.97
N SER A 166 -17.84 -15.32 14.94
CA SER A 166 -19.04 -16.12 15.20
C SER A 166 -20.34 -15.38 14.85
N LYS A 167 -20.26 -14.06 14.72
CA LYS A 167 -21.36 -13.14 14.41
C LYS A 167 -20.81 -11.85 13.79
N TRP A 168 -21.64 -11.12 13.06
CA TRP A 168 -21.23 -9.87 12.37
C TRP A 168 -20.65 -8.80 13.30
N LYS A 169 -21.11 -8.75 14.55
CA LYS A 169 -20.59 -7.83 15.58
C LYS A 169 -19.14 -8.10 16.00
N ASP A 170 -18.60 -9.29 15.68
CA ASP A 170 -17.18 -9.59 15.91
C ASP A 170 -16.29 -8.95 14.81
N LEU A 171 -16.86 -8.63 13.63
CA LEU A 171 -16.17 -8.06 12.48
C LEU A 171 -16.15 -6.53 12.50
N THR A 172 -17.30 -5.92 12.76
CA THR A 172 -17.50 -4.46 12.75
C THR A 172 -18.52 -4.02 13.79
N HIS A 173 -18.48 -2.73 14.16
CA HIS A 173 -19.46 -2.09 15.04
C HIS A 173 -20.46 -1.20 14.28
N ASP A 174 -20.33 -1.09 12.96
CA ASP A 174 -21.26 -0.35 12.12
C ASP A 174 -22.56 -1.14 11.94
N GLU A 175 -23.66 -0.64 12.51
CA GLU A 175 -24.95 -1.33 12.47
C GLU A 175 -25.59 -1.36 11.07
N GLU A 176 -25.35 -0.35 10.23
CA GLU A 176 -25.81 -0.37 8.85
C GLU A 176 -25.03 -1.41 8.03
N ALA A 177 -23.73 -1.55 8.32
CA ALA A 177 -22.90 -2.56 7.67
C ALA A 177 -23.33 -3.96 8.07
N ILE A 178 -23.57 -4.18 9.36
CA ILE A 178 -24.08 -5.46 9.88
C ILE A 178 -25.40 -5.82 9.21
N LYS A 179 -26.34 -4.87 9.13
CA LYS A 179 -27.63 -5.10 8.48
C LYS A 179 -27.45 -5.48 7.00
N THR A 180 -26.60 -4.76 6.27
CA THR A 180 -26.34 -5.04 4.85
C THR A 180 -25.67 -6.41 4.66
N LEU A 181 -24.72 -6.76 5.53
CA LEU A 181 -24.09 -8.09 5.52
C LEU A 181 -25.12 -9.19 5.78
N GLN A 182 -26.05 -8.98 6.71
CA GLN A 182 -27.15 -9.90 6.97
C GLN A 182 -28.11 -10.04 5.78
N GLU A 183 -28.40 -8.94 5.07
CA GLU A 183 -29.23 -8.98 3.87
C GLU A 183 -28.57 -9.76 2.72
N VAL A 184 -27.23 -9.68 2.60
CA VAL A 184 -26.48 -10.34 1.50
C VAL A 184 -26.13 -11.80 1.83
N TYR A 185 -25.67 -12.08 3.05
CA TYR A 185 -25.12 -13.38 3.45
C TYR A 185 -26.01 -14.15 4.44
N GLY A 186 -27.12 -13.55 4.91
CA GLY A 186 -27.92 -14.13 5.99
C GLY A 186 -27.17 -14.10 7.33
N ASP A 187 -27.38 -15.12 8.15
CA ASP A 187 -26.62 -15.30 9.40
C ASP A 187 -25.38 -16.19 9.23
N ASP A 188 -25.09 -16.64 8.00
CA ASP A 188 -23.96 -17.53 7.72
C ASP A 188 -22.66 -16.74 7.46
N VAL A 189 -21.89 -16.54 8.54
CA VAL A 189 -20.57 -15.88 8.48
C VAL A 189 -19.52 -16.66 7.66
N GLU A 190 -19.74 -17.94 7.36
CA GLU A 190 -18.83 -18.74 6.54
C GLU A 190 -18.90 -18.36 5.06
N GLU A 191 -20.03 -17.80 4.62
CA GLU A 191 -20.23 -17.34 3.24
C GLU A 191 -19.64 -15.94 2.98
N LEU A 192 -19.16 -15.23 4.01
CA LEU A 192 -18.58 -13.89 3.86
C LEU A 192 -17.34 -13.92 2.94
N ASP A 193 -17.41 -13.26 1.79
CA ASP A 193 -16.29 -13.16 0.87
C ASP A 193 -15.08 -12.50 1.54
N LEU A 194 -13.88 -13.00 1.21
CA LEU A 194 -12.63 -12.51 1.78
C LEU A 194 -12.55 -10.98 1.66
N GLN A 195 -12.75 -10.46 0.45
CA GLN A 195 -12.56 -9.04 0.20
C GLN A 195 -13.57 -8.14 0.94
N VAL A 196 -14.81 -8.61 1.12
CA VAL A 196 -15.80 -7.88 1.93
C VAL A 196 -15.37 -7.89 3.40
N GLY A 197 -14.92 -9.02 3.91
CA GLY A 197 -14.40 -9.12 5.28
C GLY A 197 -13.16 -8.25 5.53
N LEU A 198 -12.20 -8.18 4.59
CA LEU A 198 -11.01 -7.34 4.72
C LEU A 198 -11.36 -5.84 4.79
N LEU A 199 -12.36 -5.39 4.03
CA LEU A 199 -12.84 -4.01 4.05
C LEU A 199 -13.68 -3.71 5.30
N ALA A 200 -14.52 -4.66 5.74
CA ALA A 200 -15.40 -4.50 6.90
C ALA A 200 -14.68 -4.61 8.25
N GLU A 201 -13.56 -5.33 8.31
CA GLU A 201 -12.86 -5.60 9.56
C GLU A 201 -12.43 -4.29 10.25
N LYS A 202 -12.81 -4.17 11.52
CA LYS A 202 -12.39 -3.06 12.37
C LYS A 202 -10.86 -2.93 12.39
N LYS A 203 -10.36 -1.79 11.92
CA LYS A 203 -8.92 -1.55 11.82
C LYS A 203 -8.28 -1.32 13.19
N ILE A 204 -7.06 -1.83 13.33
CA ILE A 204 -6.15 -1.46 14.43
C ILE A 204 -5.83 0.04 14.28
N LYS A 205 -5.81 0.78 15.39
CA LYS A 205 -5.50 2.22 15.35
C LYS A 205 -4.17 2.50 14.64
N GLY A 206 -4.22 3.34 13.61
CA GLY A 206 -3.07 3.68 12.76
C GLY A 206 -2.83 2.74 11.58
N PHE A 207 -3.56 1.63 11.47
CA PHE A 207 -3.50 0.76 10.29
C PHE A 207 -4.51 1.23 9.25
N ALA A 208 -4.07 1.24 7.98
CA ALA A 208 -4.95 1.43 6.83
C ALA A 208 -5.53 0.10 6.29
N ILE A 209 -5.03 -1.04 6.77
CA ILE A 209 -5.40 -2.39 6.35
C ILE A 209 -5.92 -3.20 7.54
N SER A 210 -6.70 -4.24 7.27
CA SER A 210 -7.15 -5.20 8.29
C SER A 210 -5.99 -5.98 8.91
N GLU A 211 -6.18 -6.49 10.12
CA GLU A 211 -5.23 -7.40 10.77
C GLU A 211 -5.10 -8.69 9.94
N THR A 212 -6.22 -9.20 9.41
CA THR A 212 -6.23 -10.38 8.54
C THR A 212 -5.31 -10.20 7.33
N ALA A 213 -5.38 -9.06 6.64
CA ALA A 213 -4.44 -8.76 5.56
C ALA A 213 -3.01 -8.65 6.11
N PHE A 214 -2.81 -7.90 7.19
CA PHE A 214 -1.49 -7.64 7.77
C PHE A 214 -0.69 -8.92 8.06
N VAL A 215 -1.31 -10.01 8.51
CA VAL A 215 -0.60 -11.28 8.77
C VAL A 215 0.01 -11.87 7.49
N ILE A 216 -0.69 -11.79 6.35
CA ILE A 216 -0.11 -12.16 5.04
C ILE A 216 1.03 -11.21 4.66
N PHE A 217 0.84 -9.91 4.85
CA PHE A 217 1.90 -8.92 4.59
C PHE A 217 3.16 -9.19 5.42
N LEU A 218 3.01 -9.52 6.70
CA LEU A 218 4.12 -9.81 7.61
C LEU A 218 5.00 -10.93 7.06
N LEU A 219 4.38 -12.04 6.64
CA LEU A 219 5.09 -13.17 6.06
C LEU A 219 5.68 -12.81 4.68
N MET A 220 4.84 -12.32 3.77
CA MET A 220 5.22 -12.18 2.37
C MET A 220 6.17 -11.01 2.12
N ALA A 221 6.08 -9.91 2.89
CA ALA A 221 7.04 -8.82 2.80
C ALA A 221 8.43 -9.25 3.29
N SER A 222 8.49 -10.02 4.37
CA SER A 222 9.75 -10.63 4.84
C SER A 222 10.32 -11.57 3.77
N ARG A 223 9.47 -12.46 3.24
CA ARG A 223 9.81 -13.47 2.24
C ARG A 223 10.38 -12.87 0.95
N ARG A 224 9.84 -11.75 0.47
CA ARG A 224 10.35 -11.04 -0.73
C ARG A 224 11.80 -10.60 -0.57
N LEU A 225 12.25 -10.30 0.65
CA LEU A 225 13.63 -9.90 0.93
C LEU A 225 14.51 -11.11 1.25
N GLU A 226 14.10 -11.96 2.17
CA GLU A 226 14.96 -13.02 2.69
C GLU A 226 15.17 -14.17 1.70
N ALA A 227 14.25 -14.40 0.75
CA ALA A 227 14.37 -15.48 -0.22
C ALA A 227 15.15 -15.08 -1.48
N ASP A 228 15.45 -13.80 -1.66
CA ASP A 228 16.16 -13.29 -2.84
C ASP A 228 17.67 -13.18 -2.55
N ARG A 229 18.48 -13.76 -3.46
CA ARG A 229 19.94 -13.66 -3.38
C ARG A 229 20.42 -12.21 -3.40
N PHE A 230 19.76 -11.33 -4.15
CA PHE A 230 20.20 -9.94 -4.36
C PHE A 230 19.95 -9.06 -3.13
N PHE A 231 19.03 -9.45 -2.25
CA PHE A 231 18.87 -8.82 -0.94
C PHE A 231 19.64 -9.56 0.16
N THR A 232 20.25 -10.73 -0.12
CA THR A 232 20.96 -11.54 0.87
C THR A 232 22.42 -11.78 0.46
N SER A 233 22.76 -12.97 -0.04
CA SER A 233 24.14 -13.39 -0.32
C SER A 233 24.88 -12.46 -1.28
N ASP A 234 24.14 -11.88 -2.22
CA ASP A 234 24.67 -11.03 -3.28
C ASP A 234 24.44 -9.53 -3.01
N TYR A 235 23.94 -9.16 -1.81
CA TYR A 235 23.84 -7.77 -1.36
C TYR A 235 25.21 -7.25 -0.91
N ASN A 236 26.12 -7.07 -1.86
CA ASN A 236 27.52 -6.74 -1.60
C ASN A 236 28.12 -5.86 -2.73
N ASN A 237 29.34 -5.35 -2.49
CA ASN A 237 30.04 -4.46 -3.42
C ASN A 237 30.47 -5.12 -4.73
N GLU A 238 30.62 -6.45 -4.77
CA GLU A 238 31.03 -7.15 -6.00
C GLU A 238 29.86 -7.19 -6.98
N THR A 239 28.65 -7.48 -6.48
CA THR A 239 27.42 -7.49 -7.28
C THR A 239 26.94 -6.08 -7.64
N TYR A 240 26.91 -5.16 -6.68
CA TYR A 240 26.31 -3.82 -6.84
C TYR A 240 27.31 -2.74 -7.25
N THR A 241 28.62 -3.04 -7.26
CA THR A 241 29.71 -2.05 -7.17
C THR A 241 29.71 -1.28 -5.84
N LYS A 242 30.87 -0.78 -5.42
CA LYS A 242 30.97 0.08 -4.22
C LYS A 242 30.03 1.29 -4.29
N LYS A 243 30.01 1.98 -5.44
CA LYS A 243 29.17 3.17 -5.64
C LYS A 243 27.68 2.83 -5.65
N GLY A 244 27.30 1.71 -6.28
CA GLY A 244 25.90 1.27 -6.34
C GLY A 244 25.37 0.85 -4.98
N LEU A 245 26.14 0.11 -4.18
CA LEU A 245 25.70 -0.27 -2.83
C LEU A 245 25.64 0.94 -1.90
N GLU A 246 26.59 1.87 -2.00
CA GLU A 246 26.56 3.14 -1.28
C GLU A 246 25.32 3.98 -1.65
N TRP A 247 24.92 3.99 -2.93
CA TRP A 247 23.69 4.64 -3.38
C TRP A 247 22.45 4.07 -2.70
N VAL A 248 22.33 2.74 -2.63
CA VAL A 248 21.21 2.07 -1.95
C VAL A 248 21.23 2.40 -0.45
N ASN A 249 22.37 2.22 0.22
CA ASN A 249 22.50 2.42 1.68
C ASN A 249 22.35 3.88 2.14
N LYS A 250 22.40 4.85 1.23
CA LYS A 250 22.17 6.29 1.51
C LYS A 250 20.76 6.76 1.17
N THR A 251 19.97 5.97 0.46
CA THR A 251 18.61 6.35 0.03
C THR A 251 17.60 5.70 0.97
N GLU A 252 16.94 6.51 1.81
CA GLU A 252 16.07 6.02 2.89
C GLU A 252 14.58 6.22 2.58
N SER A 253 14.26 7.09 1.63
CA SER A 253 12.88 7.52 1.39
C SER A 253 12.60 7.86 -0.07
N LEU A 254 11.30 7.88 -0.43
CA LEU A 254 10.86 8.44 -1.71
C LEU A 254 11.25 9.93 -1.83
N LYS A 255 11.27 10.67 -0.71
CA LYS A 255 11.74 12.06 -0.68
C LYS A 255 13.17 12.19 -1.22
N ASP A 256 14.09 11.31 -0.82
CA ASP A 256 15.48 11.35 -1.29
C ASP A 256 15.60 11.13 -2.81
N VAL A 257 14.68 10.36 -3.39
CA VAL A 257 14.60 10.16 -4.84
C VAL A 257 14.03 11.41 -5.51
N LEU A 258 12.96 11.99 -4.97
CA LEU A 258 12.37 13.21 -5.49
C LEU A 258 13.35 14.39 -5.43
N ASP A 259 14.06 14.57 -4.33
CA ASP A 259 15.05 15.64 -4.16
C ASP A 259 16.22 15.52 -5.15
N ARG A 260 16.57 14.29 -5.55
CA ARG A 260 17.64 14.04 -6.50
C ARG A 260 17.30 14.45 -7.92
N HIS A 261 16.02 14.31 -8.31
CA HIS A 261 15.57 14.55 -9.69
C HIS A 261 14.78 15.86 -9.84
N TYR A 262 14.15 16.35 -8.77
CA TYR A 262 13.33 17.55 -8.72
C TYR A 262 13.59 18.32 -7.39
N PRO A 263 14.80 18.87 -7.21
CA PRO A 263 15.27 19.39 -5.92
C PRO A 263 14.40 20.52 -5.34
N GLU A 264 13.73 21.29 -6.19
CA GLU A 264 12.86 22.39 -5.74
C GLU A 264 11.47 21.92 -5.30
N MET A 265 11.05 20.71 -5.70
CA MET A 265 9.68 20.25 -5.52
C MET A 265 9.32 20.08 -4.05
N THR A 266 10.05 19.25 -3.31
CA THR A 266 9.73 19.00 -1.90
C THR A 266 10.06 20.21 -1.04
N ALA A 267 11.12 20.96 -1.41
CA ALA A 267 11.48 22.20 -0.74
C ALA A 267 10.33 23.21 -0.76
N LYS A 268 9.70 23.40 -1.93
CA LYS A 268 8.59 24.34 -2.13
C LYS A 268 7.24 23.81 -1.63
N TRP A 269 6.95 22.53 -1.82
CA TRP A 269 5.59 22.00 -1.70
C TRP A 269 5.36 20.97 -0.60
N MET A 270 6.40 20.43 0.05
CA MET A 270 6.23 19.36 1.04
C MET A 270 6.61 19.83 2.44
N ASN A 271 5.63 19.80 3.34
CA ASN A 271 5.77 20.17 4.75
C ASN A 271 5.96 18.94 5.64
N CYS A 272 5.33 17.82 5.31
CA CYS A 272 5.42 16.57 6.06
C CYS A 272 6.82 15.90 5.97
N SER A 273 7.07 14.93 6.87
CA SER A 273 8.34 14.20 6.92
C SER A 273 8.50 13.10 5.87
N SER A 274 7.39 12.57 5.35
CA SER A 274 7.36 11.47 4.38
C SER A 274 6.59 11.89 3.13
N ALA A 275 7.14 11.62 1.94
CA ALA A 275 6.48 11.91 0.67
C ALA A 275 5.19 11.08 0.42
N PHE A 276 4.91 10.09 1.26
CA PHE A 276 3.68 9.29 1.24
C PHE A 276 2.58 9.83 2.18
N SER A 277 2.90 10.76 3.08
CA SER A 277 1.88 11.48 3.86
C SER A 277 1.25 12.58 3.01
N VAL A 278 0.13 13.16 3.43
CA VAL A 278 -0.40 14.35 2.76
C VAL A 278 0.57 15.52 3.00
N TRP A 279 1.00 16.18 1.92
CA TRP A 279 2.19 17.04 1.89
C TRP A 279 2.08 18.30 2.74
N ASP A 280 0.88 18.83 2.96
CA ASP A 280 0.62 19.97 3.84
C ASP A 280 0.40 19.58 5.31
N SER A 281 0.50 18.29 5.64
CA SER A 281 0.45 17.83 7.04
C SER A 281 1.63 18.37 7.84
N GLN A 282 1.42 18.53 9.15
CA GLN A 282 2.51 18.85 10.06
C GLN A 282 3.55 17.71 10.08
N PRO A 283 4.85 18.02 10.21
CA PRO A 283 5.87 17.02 10.49
C PRO A 283 5.50 16.18 11.72
N THR A 284 5.88 14.90 11.71
CA THR A 284 5.62 14.03 12.87
C THR A 284 6.35 14.59 14.09
N PRO A 285 5.65 14.90 15.19
CA PRO A 285 6.29 15.45 16.37
C PRO A 285 7.24 14.42 16.99
N HIS A 286 8.35 14.89 17.55
CA HIS A 286 9.26 14.02 18.27
C HIS A 286 8.58 13.48 19.53
N ASN A 287 8.51 12.16 19.68
CA ASN A 287 8.09 11.52 20.91
C ASN A 287 9.34 11.16 21.75
N PRO A 288 9.53 11.79 22.93
CA PRO A 288 10.74 11.62 23.73
C PRO A 288 10.87 10.22 24.36
N ILE A 289 9.79 9.44 24.41
CA ILE A 289 9.82 8.06 24.91
C ILE A 289 10.56 7.18 23.89
N PRO A 290 11.57 6.39 24.32
CA PRO A 290 12.28 5.47 23.45
C PRO A 290 11.34 4.52 22.71
N LEU A 291 11.57 4.30 21.41
CA LEU A 291 10.64 3.58 20.53
C LEU A 291 10.21 2.22 21.09
N TYR A 292 11.15 1.42 21.63
CA TYR A 292 10.87 0.10 22.19
C TYR A 292 10.16 0.12 23.55
N LEU A 293 9.96 1.30 24.13
CA LEU A 293 9.30 1.50 25.44
C LEU A 293 7.98 2.28 25.31
N ARG A 294 7.49 2.51 24.08
CA ARG A 294 6.21 3.19 23.84
C ARG A 294 5.05 2.21 24.02
N PHE A 295 3.99 2.67 24.69
CA PHE A 295 2.73 1.93 24.81
C PHE A 295 1.70 2.48 23.82
N PRO A 296 0.97 1.61 23.09
CA PRO A 296 -0.18 2.03 22.31
C PRO A 296 -1.24 2.66 23.23
N ALA A 297 -1.80 3.78 22.81
CA ALA A 297 -2.89 4.48 23.51
C ALA A 297 -4.22 4.27 22.81
#